data_AF-A0A8J5CPQ0-F1
#
_entry.id   AF-A0A8J5CPQ0-F1
#
_cell.length_a   1.000
_cell.length_b   1.000
_cell.length_c   1.000
_cell.angle_alpha   90.00
_cell.angle_beta   90.00
_cell.angle_gamma   90.00
#
_symmetry.space_group_name_H-M   'P 1'
#
loop_
_entity.id
_entity.type
_entity.pdbx_description
1 polymer ?
#
loop_
_entity_poly.entity_id
_entity_poly.type
_entity_poly.pdbx_seq_one_letter_code
_entity_poly.pdbx_strand_id
1 'polypeptide(L)'
;MCLTGTLSLAYFIHNCVVTIMQGNRHQENNVRDLTISYFLVAATYIPIGVLFYTTFPLPKYCVVDNFLDNFPPHEVVLAVVRGFLFFQILTVYPLLGFFIRNQLFTYFLGAGHQFRLWRVGLLNTVLISLSVMVAILYPNIGFIISDACD
;
A
#
# COMPACT_ATOMS: atom_id res chain seq x y z
N MET A 1 -1.46 -17.19 9.45
CA MET A 1 -1.71 -17.22 7.98
C MET A 1 -1.99 -15.83 7.40
N CYS A 2 -2.06 -14.75 8.20
CA CYS A 2 -2.18 -13.36 7.72
C CYS A 2 -0.97 -12.83 6.94
N LEU A 3 0.21 -13.44 7.09
CA LEU A 3 1.43 -13.03 6.36
C LEU A 3 1.22 -13.11 4.84
N THR A 4 0.51 -14.15 4.37
CA THR A 4 0.31 -14.43 2.95
C THR A 4 -0.60 -13.40 2.26
N GLY A 5 -1.59 -12.84 2.95
CA GLY A 5 -2.46 -11.77 2.44
C GLY A 5 -1.72 -10.43 2.30
N THR A 6 -0.91 -10.07 3.30
CA THR A 6 0.00 -8.91 3.22
C THR A 6 1.06 -9.10 2.12
N LEU A 7 1.55 -10.33 1.94
CA LEU A 7 2.45 -10.69 0.84
C LEU A 7 1.74 -10.63 -0.52
N SER A 8 0.46 -11.00 -0.62
CA SER A 8 -0.38 -10.86 -1.82
C SER A 8 -0.48 -9.40 -2.27
N LEU A 9 -0.76 -8.48 -1.34
CA LEU A 9 -0.73 -7.05 -1.62
C LEU A 9 0.67 -6.56 -1.99
N ALA A 10 1.73 -7.16 -1.44
CA ALA A 10 3.12 -6.88 -1.85
C ALA A 10 3.44 -7.35 -3.28
N TYR A 11 2.71 -8.32 -3.86
CA TYR A 11 2.82 -8.65 -5.29
C TYR A 11 2.22 -7.56 -6.20
N PHE A 12 1.40 -6.63 -5.67
CA PHE A 12 1.04 -5.41 -6.42
C PHE A 12 2.27 -4.54 -6.71
N ILE A 13 3.22 -4.47 -5.77
CA ILE A 13 4.51 -3.78 -5.99
C ILE A 13 5.30 -4.46 -7.11
N HIS A 14 5.27 -5.79 -7.23
CA HIS A 14 5.93 -6.49 -8.34
C HIS A 14 5.36 -6.09 -9.71
N ASN A 15 4.08 -5.73 -9.80
CA ASN A 15 3.48 -5.24 -11.05
C ASN A 15 3.87 -3.77 -11.32
N CYS A 16 3.97 -2.95 -10.27
CA CYS A 16 4.36 -1.55 -10.40
C CYS A 16 5.87 -1.37 -10.63
N VAL A 17 6.72 -2.27 -10.13
CA VAL A 17 8.18 -2.13 -10.19
C VAL A 17 8.69 -2.12 -11.62
N VAL A 18 8.04 -2.86 -12.52
CA VAL A 18 8.40 -2.88 -13.95
C VAL A 18 8.19 -1.50 -14.57
N THR A 19 7.05 -0.85 -14.31
CA THR A 19 6.77 0.51 -14.80
C THR A 19 7.72 1.55 -14.19
N ILE A 20 8.08 1.41 -12.91
CA ILE A 20 9.03 2.32 -12.25
C ILE A 20 10.44 2.17 -12.85
N MET A 21 10.91 0.93 -13.04
CA MET A 21 12.25 0.64 -13.57
C MET A 21 12.40 1.00 -15.05
N GLN A 22 11.30 1.05 -15.81
CA GLN A 22 11.31 1.55 -17.18
C GLN A 22 11.68 3.05 -17.26
N GLY A 23 11.42 3.82 -16.19
CA GLY A 23 11.78 5.23 -16.09
C GLY A 23 13.26 5.51 -15.75
N ASN A 24 14.06 4.49 -15.46
CA ASN A 24 15.47 4.67 -15.11
C ASN A 24 16.35 5.01 -16.31
N ARG A 25 17.26 5.96 -16.12
CA ARG A 25 18.22 6.40 -17.15
C ARG A 25 19.23 5.30 -17.55
N HIS A 26 19.60 4.41 -16.61
CA HIS A 26 20.56 3.32 -16.83
C HIS A 26 19.92 1.97 -16.50
N GLN A 27 19.25 1.36 -17.49
CA GLN A 27 18.47 0.14 -17.27
C GLN A 27 19.33 -1.10 -16.97
N GLU A 28 20.62 -1.10 -17.32
CA GLU A 28 21.56 -2.20 -17.05
C GLU A 28 21.79 -2.44 -15.55
N ASN A 29 21.60 -1.40 -14.73
CA ASN A 29 21.78 -1.46 -13.28
C ASN A 29 20.49 -1.79 -12.51
N ASN A 30 19.36 -1.94 -13.20
CA ASN A 30 18.05 -2.09 -12.56
C ASN A 30 17.99 -3.26 -11.56
N VAL A 31 18.64 -4.39 -11.87
CA VAL A 31 18.65 -5.57 -10.97
C VAL A 31 19.38 -5.25 -9.66
N ARG A 32 20.50 -4.54 -9.72
CA ARG A 32 21.27 -4.13 -8.54
C ARG A 32 20.47 -3.14 -7.70
N ASP A 33 19.93 -2.11 -8.34
CA ASP A 33 19.21 -1.02 -7.66
C ASP A 33 17.91 -1.55 -7.00
N LEU A 34 17.25 -2.51 -7.66
CA LEU A 34 16.09 -3.21 -7.10
C LEU A 34 16.48 -4.05 -5.88
N THR A 35 17.57 -4.82 -5.96
CA THR A 35 18.04 -5.67 -4.87
C THR A 35 18.44 -4.84 -3.65
N ILE A 36 19.16 -3.73 -3.86
CA ILE A 36 19.54 -2.78 -2.79
C ILE A 36 18.28 -2.20 -2.14
N SER A 37 17.28 -1.84 -2.95
CA SER A 37 16.02 -1.27 -2.46
C SER A 37 15.26 -2.26 -1.56
N TYR A 38 15.11 -3.52 -1.99
CA TYR A 38 14.49 -4.56 -1.14
C TYR A 38 15.27 -4.82 0.14
N PHE A 39 16.60 -4.85 0.06
CA PHE A 39 17.44 -4.99 1.24
C PHE A 39 17.27 -3.82 2.21
N LEU A 40 17.24 -2.58 1.72
CA LEU A 40 16.99 -1.39 2.53
C LEU A 40 15.62 -1.43 3.21
N VAL A 41 14.59 -1.87 2.49
CA VAL A 41 13.25 -2.05 3.05
C VAL A 41 13.27 -3.09 4.17
N ALA A 42 13.91 -4.25 3.96
CA ALA A 42 14.04 -5.24 5.02
C ALA A 42 14.79 -4.66 6.24
N ALA A 43 15.87 -3.91 6.00
CA ALA A 43 16.68 -3.28 7.03
C ALA A 43 15.96 -2.17 7.81
N THR A 44 14.93 -1.53 7.25
CA THR A 44 14.12 -0.55 7.99
C THR A 44 12.98 -1.20 8.75
N TYR A 45 12.31 -2.20 8.17
CA TYR A 45 11.16 -2.86 8.79
C TYR A 45 11.54 -3.81 9.92
N ILE A 46 12.60 -4.61 9.76
CA ILE A 46 13.00 -5.62 10.76
C ILE A 46 13.34 -4.99 12.12
N PRO A 47 14.20 -3.95 12.21
CA PRO A 47 14.52 -3.34 13.50
C PRO A 47 13.33 -2.70 14.18
N ILE A 48 12.45 -2.00 13.43
CA ILE A 48 11.24 -1.38 13.98
C ILE A 48 10.32 -2.46 14.57
N GLY A 49 10.09 -3.55 13.83
CA GLY A 49 9.27 -4.66 14.30
C GLY A 49 9.84 -5.35 15.55
N VAL A 50 11.16 -5.59 15.58
CA VAL A 50 11.85 -6.21 16.72
C VAL A 50 11.83 -5.30 17.95
N LEU A 51 12.10 -4.00 17.78
CA LEU A 51 12.04 -3.03 18.88
C LEU A 51 10.64 -2.94 19.47
N PHE A 52 9.62 -2.85 18.63
CA PHE A 52 8.24 -2.83 19.09
C PHE A 52 7.86 -4.11 19.84
N TYR A 53 8.20 -5.27 19.26
CA TYR A 53 7.85 -6.57 19.86
C TYR A 53 8.53 -6.83 21.21
N THR A 54 9.75 -6.32 21.40
CA THR A 54 10.51 -6.49 22.66
C THR A 54 10.14 -5.46 23.73
N THR A 55 9.71 -4.26 23.34
CA THR A 55 9.35 -3.18 24.28
C THR A 55 7.87 -3.18 24.68
N PHE A 56 7.01 -3.93 23.98
CA PHE A 56 5.58 -3.98 24.27
C PHE A 56 5.32 -4.67 25.63
N PRO A 57 4.73 -3.97 26.62
CA PRO A 57 4.60 -4.47 28.00
C PRO A 57 3.39 -5.41 28.20
N LEU A 58 2.54 -5.55 27.19
CA LEU A 58 1.26 -6.27 27.24
C LEU A 58 1.37 -7.65 26.56
N PRO A 59 0.45 -8.59 26.86
CA PRO A 59 0.44 -9.89 26.21
C PRO A 59 0.17 -9.74 24.71
N LYS A 60 0.87 -10.56 23.91
CA LYS A 60 1.02 -10.40 22.45
C LYS A 60 -0.28 -10.52 21.64
N TYR A 61 -1.36 -11.01 22.24
CA TYR A 61 -2.68 -11.06 21.61
C TYR A 61 -3.43 -9.71 21.65
N CYS A 62 -2.95 -8.73 22.43
CA CYS A 62 -3.52 -7.39 22.50
C CYS A 62 -2.98 -6.44 21.44
N VAL A 63 -2.05 -6.89 20.58
CA VAL A 63 -1.49 -6.05 19.53
C VAL A 63 -2.53 -5.86 18.44
N VAL A 64 -2.96 -4.63 18.25
CA VAL A 64 -3.88 -4.23 17.18
C VAL A 64 -3.10 -4.08 15.86
N ASP A 65 -3.72 -4.41 14.73
CA ASP A 65 -3.09 -4.35 13.39
C ASP A 65 -2.54 -2.96 13.04
N ASN A 66 -3.22 -1.90 13.50
CA ASN A 66 -2.72 -0.55 13.37
C ASN A 66 -1.71 -0.24 14.47
N PHE A 67 -0.44 -0.12 14.10
CA PHE A 67 0.66 0.22 15.00
C PHE A 67 0.35 1.45 15.87
N LEU A 68 -0.26 2.49 15.30
CA LEU A 68 -0.55 3.74 16.01
C LEU A 68 -1.66 3.61 17.05
N ASP A 69 -2.55 2.63 16.91
CA ASP A 69 -3.65 2.41 17.86
C ASP A 69 -3.22 1.64 19.10
N ASN A 70 -1.99 1.12 19.10
CA ASN A 70 -1.35 0.52 20.28
C ASN A 70 -0.75 1.57 21.24
N PHE A 71 -0.72 2.86 20.86
CA PHE A 71 -0.20 3.95 21.69
C PHE A 71 -1.33 4.80 22.30
N PRO A 72 -1.14 5.35 23.51
CA PRO A 72 -2.16 6.19 24.15
C PRO A 72 -2.46 7.44 23.30
N PRO A 73 -3.74 7.78 23.09
CA PRO A 73 -4.16 8.84 22.15
C PRO A 73 -3.86 10.27 22.63
N HIS A 74 -3.43 10.43 23.89
CA HIS A 74 -3.21 11.73 24.54
C HIS A 74 -1.86 12.38 24.16
N GLU A 75 -0.98 11.67 23.45
CA GLU A 75 0.33 12.19 23.06
C GLU A 75 0.24 13.08 21.81
N VAL A 76 0.71 14.34 21.89
CA VAL A 76 0.80 15.27 20.75
C VAL A 76 1.60 14.65 19.60
N VAL A 77 2.59 13.82 19.91
CA VAL A 77 3.39 13.07 18.94
C VAL A 77 2.50 12.18 18.06
N LEU A 78 1.50 11.50 18.64
CA LEU A 78 0.62 10.61 17.88
C LEU A 78 -0.31 11.41 16.95
N ALA A 79 -0.81 12.56 17.42
CA ALA A 79 -1.61 13.46 16.60
C ALA A 79 -0.81 13.99 15.39
N VAL A 80 0.45 14.37 15.60
CA VAL A 80 1.35 14.82 14.54
C VAL A 80 1.63 13.70 13.53
N VAL A 81 1.98 12.49 13.99
CA VAL A 81 2.25 11.35 13.10
C VAL A 81 1.01 10.96 12.30
N ARG A 82 -0.18 10.93 12.93
CA ARG A 82 -1.46 10.70 12.21
C ARG A 82 -1.72 11.77 11.16
N GLY A 83 -1.41 13.04 11.46
CA GLY A 83 -1.48 14.14 10.50
C GLY A 83 -0.57 13.91 9.29
N PHE A 84 0.72 13.59 9.51
CA PHE A 84 1.66 13.30 8.42
C PHE A 84 1.23 12.09 7.58
N LEU A 85 0.80 11.01 8.22
CA LEU A 85 0.28 9.82 7.53
C LEU A 85 -0.96 10.15 6.70
N PHE A 86 -1.85 11.01 7.20
CA PHE A 86 -3.03 11.45 6.46
C PHE A 86 -2.64 12.22 5.19
N PHE A 87 -1.71 13.18 5.29
CA PHE A 87 -1.19 13.89 4.12
C PHE A 87 -0.47 12.96 3.13
N GLN A 88 0.26 11.97 3.63
CA GLN A 88 0.90 10.96 2.81
C GLN A 88 -0.15 10.13 2.04
N ILE A 89 -1.17 9.60 2.71
CA ILE A 89 -2.22 8.80 2.06
C ILE A 89 -2.97 9.64 1.02
N LEU A 90 -3.26 10.91 1.31
CA LEU A 90 -3.94 11.83 0.40
C LEU A 90 -3.17 12.01 -0.92
N THR A 91 -1.84 12.02 -0.87
CA THR A 91 -0.98 12.16 -2.06
C THR A 91 -0.71 10.83 -2.76
N VAL A 92 -0.61 9.72 -2.01
CA VAL A 92 -0.34 8.39 -2.55
C VAL A 92 -1.57 7.80 -3.24
N TYR A 93 -2.77 8.02 -2.70
CA TYR A 93 -4.01 7.50 -3.27
C TYR A 93 -4.24 7.82 -4.76
N PRO A 94 -4.14 9.09 -5.22
CA PRO A 94 -4.28 9.42 -6.64
C PRO A 94 -3.16 8.81 -7.51
N LEU A 95 -1.96 8.67 -6.95
CA LEU A 95 -0.81 8.07 -7.65
C LEU A 95 -1.03 6.57 -7.89
N LEU A 96 -1.54 5.84 -6.90
CA LEU A 96 -1.94 4.44 -7.03
C LEU A 96 -3.09 4.27 -8.03
N GLY A 97 -4.09 5.16 -8.01
CA GLY A 97 -5.17 5.16 -9.00
C GLY A 97 -4.67 5.31 -10.44
N PHE A 98 -3.64 6.16 -10.65
CA PHE A 98 -2.98 6.28 -11.94
C PHE A 98 -2.26 4.99 -12.37
N PHE A 99 -1.57 4.31 -11.46
CA PHE A 99 -0.89 3.05 -11.76
C PHE A 99 -1.88 1.92 -12.11
N ILE A 100 -2.93 1.74 -11.31
CA ILE A 100 -3.99 0.74 -11.57
C ILE A 100 -4.63 1.02 -12.92
N ARG A 101 -4.91 2.28 -13.21
CA ARG A 101 -5.42 2.71 -14.51
C ARG A 101 -4.48 2.28 -15.64
N ASN A 102 -3.19 2.58 -15.54
CA ASN A 102 -2.22 2.25 -16.59
C ASN A 102 -2.08 0.73 -16.80
N GLN A 103 -2.11 -0.05 -15.72
CA GLN A 103 -2.07 -1.52 -15.77
C GLN A 103 -3.34 -2.10 -16.39
N LEU A 104 -4.53 -1.65 -15.96
CA LEU A 104 -5.81 -2.10 -16.52
C LEU A 104 -5.94 -1.74 -18.00
N PHE A 105 -5.52 -0.55 -18.42
CA PHE A 105 -5.56 -0.16 -19.83
C PHE A 105 -4.58 -0.99 -20.68
N THR A 106 -3.41 -1.31 -20.16
CA THR A 106 -2.44 -2.18 -20.85
C THR A 106 -2.98 -3.60 -20.97
N TYR A 107 -3.63 -4.12 -19.92
CA TYR A 107 -4.20 -5.47 -19.90
C TYR A 107 -5.44 -5.62 -20.79
N PHE A 108 -6.41 -4.70 -20.69
CA PHE A 108 -7.68 -4.81 -21.41
C PHE A 108 -7.62 -4.34 -22.86
N LEU A 109 -6.75 -3.39 -23.21
CA LEU A 109 -6.85 -2.68 -24.50
C LEU A 109 -5.69 -2.92 -25.46
N GLY A 110 -4.56 -3.49 -25.01
CA GLY A 110 -3.38 -3.66 -25.86
C GLY A 110 -2.78 -2.31 -26.33
N ALA A 111 -1.49 -2.31 -26.67
CA ALA A 111 -0.75 -1.10 -27.01
C ALA A 111 -1.31 -0.42 -28.28
N GLY A 112 -2.18 0.59 -28.13
CA GLY A 112 -2.52 1.48 -29.25
C GLY A 112 -3.94 2.05 -29.35
N HIS A 113 -4.69 2.26 -28.26
CA HIS A 113 -6.04 2.85 -28.39
C HIS A 113 -6.24 4.19 -27.65
N GLN A 114 -6.97 5.08 -28.32
CA GLN A 114 -7.15 6.49 -27.98
C GLN A 114 -7.70 6.73 -26.57
N PHE A 115 -7.13 7.73 -25.90
CA PHE A 115 -7.56 8.30 -24.62
C PHE A 115 -9.02 8.79 -24.70
N ARG A 116 -9.99 7.91 -24.42
CA ARG A 116 -11.41 8.30 -24.32
C ARG A 116 -11.73 8.67 -22.87
N LEU A 117 -11.95 9.97 -22.62
CA LEU A 117 -12.28 10.55 -21.29
C LEU A 117 -13.39 9.79 -20.55
N TRP A 118 -14.38 9.27 -21.27
CA TRP A 118 -15.48 8.47 -20.70
C TRP A 118 -15.02 7.18 -19.99
N ARG A 119 -14.05 6.44 -20.56
CA ARG A 119 -13.53 5.20 -19.95
C ARG A 119 -12.72 5.49 -18.68
N VAL A 120 -12.08 6.65 -18.64
CA VAL A 120 -11.31 7.15 -17.48
C VAL A 120 -12.25 7.57 -16.35
N GLY A 121 -13.31 8.31 -16.68
CA GLY A 121 -14.35 8.71 -15.73
C GLY A 121 -14.99 7.50 -15.07
N LEU A 122 -15.38 6.49 -15.86
CA LEU A 122 -16.01 5.27 -15.36
C LEU A 122 -15.10 4.49 -14.40
N LEU A 123 -13.81 4.33 -14.73
CA LEU A 123 -12.85 3.64 -13.84
C LEU A 123 -12.66 4.39 -12.52
N ASN A 124 -12.52 5.71 -12.53
CA ASN A 124 -12.38 6.50 -11.30
C ASN A 124 -13.65 6.44 -10.43
N THR A 125 -14.84 6.49 -11.04
CA THR A 125 -16.10 6.34 -10.31
C THR A 125 -16.24 4.96 -9.67
N VAL A 126 -15.87 3.90 -10.39
CA VAL A 126 -15.85 2.53 -9.84
C VAL A 126 -14.86 2.42 -8.69
N LEU A 127 -13.64 2.93 -8.84
CA LEU A 127 -12.62 2.93 -7.78
C LEU A 127 -13.10 3.64 -6.52
N ILE A 128 -13.60 4.87 -6.64
CA ILE A 128 -14.07 5.66 -5.50
C ILE A 128 -15.29 5.00 -4.85
N SER A 129 -16.25 4.50 -5.63
CA SER A 129 -17.44 3.83 -5.08
C SER A 129 -17.07 2.54 -4.33
N LEU A 130 -16.13 1.75 -4.85
CA LEU A 130 -15.65 0.55 -4.17
C LEU A 130 -14.92 0.89 -2.87
N SER A 131 -14.07 1.93 -2.87
CA SER A 131 -13.40 2.40 -1.65
C SER A 131 -14.38 2.89 -0.59
N VAL A 132 -15.40 3.65 -0.99
CA VAL A 132 -16.45 4.14 -0.08
C VAL A 132 -17.30 2.97 0.45
N MET A 133 -17.63 2.00 -0.41
CA MET A 133 -18.42 0.84 -0.02
C MET A 133 -17.68 -0.04 0.99
N VAL A 134 -16.37 -0.27 0.80
CA VAL A 134 -15.52 -0.99 1.76
C VAL A 134 -15.42 -0.23 3.08
N ALA A 135 -15.26 1.10 3.05
CA ALA A 135 -15.17 1.92 4.26
C ALA A 135 -16.46 1.90 5.10
N ILE A 136 -17.63 1.80 4.46
CA ILE A 136 -18.93 1.75 5.14
C ILE A 136 -19.23 0.35 5.69
N LEU A 137 -18.88 -0.71 4.95
CA LEU A 137 -19.21 -2.08 5.33
C LEU A 137 -18.22 -2.69 6.34
N TYR A 138 -16.94 -2.32 6.29
CA TYR A 138 -15.88 -2.91 7.13
C TYR A 138 -14.95 -1.84 7.72
N PRO A 139 -15.33 -1.21 8.85
CA PRO A 139 -14.46 -0.23 9.53
C PRO A 139 -13.27 -0.87 10.27
N ASN A 140 -13.24 -2.20 10.41
CA ASN A 140 -12.11 -2.92 11.01
C ASN A 140 -11.06 -3.26 9.95
N ILE A 141 -9.92 -2.56 10.01
CA ILE A 141 -8.76 -2.72 9.11
C ILE A 141 -8.31 -4.20 9.06
N GLY A 142 -8.37 -4.91 10.20
CA GLY A 142 -8.03 -6.32 10.30
C GLY A 142 -8.93 -7.26 9.50
N PHE A 143 -10.21 -6.92 9.30
CA PHE A 143 -11.13 -7.74 8.52
C PHE A 143 -10.89 -7.58 7.01
N ILE A 144 -10.53 -6.38 6.53
CA ILE A 144 -10.18 -6.15 5.11
C ILE A 144 -8.89 -6.91 4.74
N ILE A 145 -7.91 -6.96 5.65
CA ILE A 145 -6.67 -7.73 5.44
C ILE A 145 -6.95 -9.25 5.57
N SER A 146 -7.95 -9.65 6.37
CA SER A 146 -8.36 -11.04 6.55
C SER A 146 -9.35 -11.56 5.50
N ASP A 147 -10.10 -10.71 4.79
CA ASP A 147 -11.00 -11.11 3.67
C ASP A 147 -10.25 -11.24 2.34
N ALA A 148 -9.06 -10.63 2.21
CA ALA A 148 -8.09 -11.04 1.19
C ALA A 148 -7.48 -12.44 1.48
N CYS A 149 -7.98 -13.14 2.52
CA CYS A 149 -7.54 -14.45 2.98
C CYS A 149 -8.57 -15.57 2.72
N ASP A 150 -9.64 -15.30 1.95
CA ASP A 150 -10.51 -16.31 1.33
C ASP A 150 -10.17 -16.49 -0.16
#